data_AF-A0A820GDA7-F1
#
_entry.id   AF-A0A820GDA7-F1
#
_cell.length_a   1.000
_cell.length_b   1.000
_cell.length_c   1.000
_cell.angle_alpha   90.00
_cell.angle_beta   90.00
_cell.angle_gamma   90.00
#
_symmetry.space_group_name_H-M   'P 1'
#
loop_
_entity.id
_entity.type
_entity.pdbx_description
1 polymer ?
#
loop_
_entity_poly.entity_id
_entity_poly.type
_entity_poly.pdbx_seq_one_letter_code
_entity_poly.pdbx_strand_id
1 'polypeptide(L)'
;MNANPSLSIQQAMDQAGQMVIDVYAHFERLRRQLLSWGADIDAQIEKFVDGMGKLLRGNFRWSFETPRYFGSEREEVKRTKCIKLLPPKTTVQKNIIHSRKDANLQRK
;
A
#
# COMPACT_ATOMS: atom_id res chain seq x y z
N MET A 1 17.94 18.24 -16.26
CA MET A 1 16.65 17.85 -15.63
C MET A 1 17.00 17.17 -14.33
N ASN A 2 16.72 17.86 -13.23
CA ASN A 2 17.41 17.68 -11.96
C ASN A 2 16.92 16.43 -11.23
N ALA A 3 17.87 15.71 -10.62
CA ALA A 3 17.65 14.50 -9.86
C ALA A 3 16.52 14.68 -8.83
N ASN A 4 15.54 13.78 -8.86
CA ASN A 4 14.56 13.66 -7.78
C ASN A 4 15.34 13.27 -6.51
N PRO A 5 15.39 14.10 -5.44
CA PRO A 5 16.09 13.71 -4.23
C PRO A 5 15.47 12.40 -3.72
N SER A 6 16.31 11.40 -3.46
CA SER A 6 15.85 10.12 -2.93
C SER A 6 15.17 10.38 -1.58
N LEU A 7 13.84 10.34 -1.56
CA LEU A 7 13.06 10.49 -0.33
C LEU A 7 13.47 9.40 0.66
N SER A 8 13.60 9.76 1.95
CA SER A 8 13.63 8.74 3.00
C SER A 8 12.34 7.92 2.97
N ILE A 9 12.38 6.69 3.50
CA ILE A 9 11.18 5.85 3.61
C ILE A 9 10.06 6.58 4.35
N GLN A 10 10.40 7.33 5.41
CA GLN A 10 9.40 8.10 6.16
C GLN A 10 8.76 9.16 5.29
N GLN A 11 9.54 9.99 4.59
CA GLN A 11 9.00 11.03 3.71
C GLN A 11 8.14 10.45 2.58
N ALA A 12 8.53 9.31 2.02
CA ALA A 12 7.74 8.62 1.00
C ALA A 12 6.39 8.13 1.57
N MET A 13 6.38 7.59 2.79
CA MET A 13 5.16 7.15 3.46
C MET A 13 4.26 8.33 3.85
N ASP A 14 4.85 9.44 4.32
CA ASP A 14 4.11 10.67 4.66
C ASP A 14 3.45 11.24 3.40
N GLN A 15 4.17 11.27 2.27
CA GLN A 15 3.62 11.73 0.99
C GLN A 15 2.48 10.82 0.52
N ALA A 16 2.63 9.50 0.61
CA ALA A 16 1.56 8.56 0.27
C ALA A 16 0.34 8.73 1.19
N GLY A 17 0.55 8.98 2.49
CA GLY A 17 -0.51 9.30 3.44
C GLY A 17 -1.28 10.56 3.07
N GLN A 18 -0.56 11.62 2.67
CA GLN A 18 -1.18 12.87 2.21
C GLN A 18 -2.03 12.66 0.94
N MET A 19 -1.53 11.88 -0.03
CA MET A 19 -2.30 11.57 -1.24
C MET A 19 -3.65 10.91 -0.91
N VAL A 20 -3.68 10.00 0.07
CA VAL A 20 -4.92 9.36 0.52
C VAL A 20 -5.87 10.39 1.12
N ILE A 21 -5.37 11.28 1.99
CA ILE A 21 -6.17 12.35 2.61
C ILE A 21 -6.78 13.25 1.54
N ASP A 22 -5.99 13.64 0.54
CA ASP A 22 -6.42 14.52 -0.55
C ASP A 22 -7.52 13.87 -1.39
N VAL A 23 -7.41 12.57 -1.67
CA VAL A 23 -8.45 11.80 -2.38
C VAL A 23 -9.76 11.77 -1.59
N TYR A 24 -9.71 11.56 -0.27
CA TYR A 24 -10.92 11.62 0.56
C TYR A 24 -11.55 13.02 0.58
N ALA A 25 -10.74 14.06 0.73
CA ALA A 25 -11.22 15.44 0.70
C ALA A 25 -11.85 15.79 -0.65
N HIS A 26 -11.26 15.29 -1.75
CA HIS A 26 -11.79 15.45 -3.08
C HIS A 26 -13.11 14.71 -3.27
N PHE A 27 -13.20 13.46 -2.84
CA PHE A 27 -14.42 12.66 -2.89
C PHE A 27 -15.58 13.36 -2.15
N GLU A 28 -15.35 13.83 -0.92
CA GLU A 28 -16.37 14.53 -0.14
C GLU A 28 -16.78 15.88 -0.77
N ARG A 29 -15.84 16.57 -1.43
CA ARG A 29 -16.17 17.78 -2.20
C ARG A 29 -17.10 17.44 -3.37
N LEU A 30 -16.77 16.43 -4.16
CA LEU A 30 -17.58 16.00 -5.31
C LEU A 30 -18.96 15.53 -4.87
N ARG A 31 -19.05 14.76 -3.77
CA ARG A 31 -20.31 14.30 -3.19
C ARG A 31 -21.27 15.45 -2.87
N ARG A 32 -20.76 16.58 -2.37
CA ARG A 32 -21.55 17.79 -2.07
C ARG A 32 -21.92 18.61 -3.30
N GLN A 33 -21.24 18.39 -4.43
CA GLN A 33 -21.44 19.11 -5.69
C GLN A 33 -22.31 18.34 -6.69
N LEU A 34 -22.86 17.19 -6.29
CA LEU A 34 -23.77 16.44 -7.14
C LEU A 34 -24.99 17.29 -7.48
N LEU A 35 -25.33 17.30 -8.76
CA LEU A 35 -26.56 17.91 -9.23
C LEU A 35 -27.75 17.04 -8.79
N SER A 36 -28.96 17.59 -8.88
CA SER A 36 -30.18 16.77 -8.75
C SER A 36 -30.63 16.35 -10.14
N TRP A 37 -31.05 15.09 -10.26
CA TRP A 37 -31.63 14.51 -11.47
C TRP A 37 -33.07 14.03 -11.26
N GLY A 38 -33.67 14.37 -10.11
CA GLY A 38 -34.99 13.94 -9.70
C GLY A 38 -34.93 12.88 -8.59
N ALA A 39 -35.96 12.88 -7.72
CA ALA A 39 -35.94 12.18 -6.44
C ALA A 39 -35.56 10.68 -6.52
N ASP A 40 -36.07 9.96 -7.52
CA ASP A 40 -35.81 8.53 -7.68
C ASP A 40 -34.36 8.23 -8.06
N ILE A 41 -33.75 9.10 -8.87
CA ILE A 41 -32.35 8.97 -9.29
C ILE A 41 -31.43 9.43 -8.16
N ASP A 42 -31.76 10.55 -7.51
CA ASP A 42 -30.98 11.10 -6.40
C ASP A 42 -30.87 10.10 -5.24
N ALA A 43 -31.95 9.39 -4.92
CA ALA A 43 -31.95 8.35 -3.89
C ALA A 43 -31.05 7.14 -4.23
N GLN A 44 -30.91 6.80 -5.52
CA GLN A 44 -30.02 5.74 -5.97
C GLN A 44 -28.55 6.18 -5.95
N ILE A 45 -28.29 7.41 -6.41
CA ILE A 45 -26.96 8.03 -6.39
C ILE A 45 -26.47 8.13 -4.95
N GLU A 46 -27.31 8.58 -4.02
CA GLU A 46 -26.93 8.68 -2.60
C GLU A 46 -26.48 7.34 -2.03
N LYS A 47 -27.25 6.27 -2.26
CA LYS A 47 -26.90 4.90 -1.82
C LYS A 47 -25.58 4.44 -2.44
N PHE A 48 -25.39 4.69 -3.73
CA PHE A 48 -24.17 4.30 -4.43
C PHE A 48 -22.94 5.04 -3.88
N VAL A 49 -23.04 6.36 -3.71
CA VAL A 49 -21.95 7.20 -3.19
C VAL A 49 -21.62 6.87 -1.74
N ASP A 50 -22.62 6.65 -0.88
CA ASP A 50 -22.40 6.16 0.48
C ASP A 50 -21.70 4.79 0.49
N GLY A 51 -22.09 3.88 -0.41
CA GLY A 51 -21.41 2.60 -0.63
C GLY A 51 -19.93 2.77 -0.97
N MET A 52 -19.59 3.68 -1.88
CA MET A 52 -18.19 4.00 -2.22
C MET A 52 -17.41 4.51 -0.99
N GLY A 53 -18.00 5.41 -0.21
CA GLY A 53 -17.38 5.90 1.03
C GLY A 53 -17.12 4.79 2.06
N LYS A 54 -18.05 3.83 2.18
CA LYS A 54 -17.88 2.64 3.03
C LYS A 54 -16.78 1.72 2.52
N LEU A 55 -16.66 1.52 1.21
CA LEU A 55 -15.60 0.70 0.62
C LEU A 55 -14.21 1.25 0.92
N LEU A 56 -14.03 2.57 0.75
CA LEU A 56 -12.76 3.24 1.08
C LEU A 56 -12.40 3.02 2.56
N ARG A 57 -13.34 3.32 3.47
CA ARG A 57 -13.14 3.13 4.92
C ARG A 57 -12.88 1.66 5.30
N GLY A 58 -13.63 0.75 4.68
CA GLY A 58 -13.54 -0.69 4.90
C GLY A 58 -12.17 -1.23 4.55
N ASN A 59 -11.57 -0.78 3.44
CA ASN A 59 -10.23 -1.22 3.03
C ASN A 59 -9.15 -0.90 4.08
N PHE A 60 -9.19 0.30 4.66
CA PHE A 60 -8.26 0.66 5.76
C PHE A 60 -8.51 -0.19 7.00
N ARG A 61 -9.78 -0.37 7.36
CA ARG A 61 -10.16 -1.15 8.54
C ARG A 61 -9.71 -2.61 8.42
N TRP A 62 -10.01 -3.25 7.29
CA TRP A 62 -9.66 -4.65 7.02
C TRP A 62 -8.14 -4.91 7.08
N SER A 63 -7.34 -3.92 6.66
CA SER A 63 -5.87 -4.00 6.72
C SER A 63 -5.33 -4.18 8.14
N PHE A 64 -6.06 -3.72 9.16
CA PHE A 64 -5.72 -3.92 10.58
C PHE A 64 -6.51 -5.05 11.26
N GLU A 65 -7.66 -5.47 10.72
CA GLU A 65 -8.47 -6.54 11.33
C GLU A 65 -7.88 -7.93 11.09
N THR A 66 -7.21 -8.12 9.96
CA THR A 66 -6.61 -9.40 9.60
C THR A 66 -5.11 -9.45 9.92
N PRO A 67 -4.54 -10.64 10.17
CA PRO A 67 -3.10 -10.77 10.40
C PRO A 67 -2.26 -10.62 9.13
N ARG A 68 -2.87 -10.38 7.95
CA ARG A 68 -2.19 -10.42 6.64
C ARG A 68 -0.97 -9.50 6.56
N TYR A 69 -1.06 -8.29 7.10
CA TYR A 69 -0.01 -7.27 6.95
C TYR A 69 0.83 -7.06 8.22
N PHE A 70 0.19 -7.11 9.39
CA PHE A 70 0.83 -6.80 10.68
C PHE A 70 0.84 -7.97 11.66
N GLY A 71 0.37 -9.16 11.25
CA GLY A 71 0.39 -10.36 12.07
C GLY A 71 -0.26 -10.18 13.45
N SER A 72 0.47 -10.58 14.49
CA SER A 72 0.07 -10.40 15.90
C SER A 72 0.18 -8.95 16.38
N GLU A 73 0.97 -8.10 15.71
CA GLU A 73 1.22 -6.71 16.11
C GLU A 73 0.13 -5.73 15.62
N ARG A 74 -0.88 -6.21 14.86
CA ARG A 74 -1.89 -5.37 14.20
C ARG A 74 -2.60 -4.36 15.11
N GLU A 75 -2.95 -4.73 16.34
CA GLU A 75 -3.63 -3.82 17.27
C GLU A 75 -2.68 -2.74 17.79
N GLU A 76 -1.42 -3.09 18.02
CA GLU A 76 -0.39 -2.15 18.45
C GLU A 76 -0.05 -1.16 17.34
N VAL A 77 0.13 -1.64 16.11
CA VAL A 77 0.31 -0.78 14.94
C VAL A 77 -0.90 0.12 14.72
N LYS A 78 -2.12 -0.42 14.89
CA LYS A 78 -3.35 0.38 14.76
C LYS A 78 -3.43 1.48 15.82
N ARG A 79 -2.98 1.23 17.05
CA ARG A 79 -2.98 2.19 18.15
C ARG A 79 -1.91 3.26 18.00
N THR A 80 -0.69 2.86 17.64
CA THR A 80 0.49 3.75 17.58
C THR A 80 0.67 4.43 16.22
N LYS A 81 0.12 3.83 15.16
CA LYS A 81 0.39 4.20 13.76
C LYS A 81 1.87 4.08 13.36
N CYS A 82 2.65 3.33 14.13
CA CYS A 82 4.05 3.05 13.84
C CYS A 82 4.23 1.58 13.46
N ILE A 83 5.12 1.32 12.51
CA ILE A 83 5.51 -0.04 12.11
C ILE A 83 7.01 -0.23 12.30
N LYS A 84 7.41 -1.45 12.66
CA LYS A 84 8.82 -1.85 12.64
C LYS A 84 9.17 -2.33 11.23
N LEU A 85 10.12 -1.64 10.59
CA LEU A 85 10.60 -2.04 9.28
C LEU A 85 11.41 -3.34 9.38
N LEU A 86 11.18 -4.24 8.44
CA LEU A 86 12.01 -5.43 8.28
C LEU A 86 13.42 -5.01 7.82
N PRO A 87 14.47 -5.73 8.24
CA PRO A 87 15.81 -5.44 7.74
C PRO A 87 15.85 -5.59 6.22
N PRO A 88 16.66 -4.76 5.52
CA PRO A 88 16.86 -4.91 4.08
C PRO A 88 17.27 -6.36 3.77
N LYS A 89 16.71 -6.93 2.71
CA LYS A 89 17.17 -8.24 2.21
C LYS A 89 18.57 -8.04 1.65
N THR A 90 19.60 -8.44 2.39
CA THR A 90 20.96 -8.50 1.87
C THR A 90 21.01 -9.60 0.81
N THR A 91 21.03 -9.23 -0.46
CA THR A 91 21.37 -10.18 -1.53
C THR A 91 22.83 -10.57 -1.35
N VAL A 92 23.08 -11.67 -0.64
CA VAL A 92 24.40 -12.31 -0.69
C VAL A 92 24.56 -12.83 -2.11
N GLN A 93 25.36 -12.15 -2.93
CA GLN A 93 25.82 -12.71 -4.20
C GLN A 93 26.60 -13.99 -3.87
N LYS A 94 25.99 -15.15 -4.10
CA LYS A 94 26.72 -16.41 -4.08
C LYS A 94 27.68 -16.39 -5.27
N ASN A 95 28.93 -16.02 -5.04
CA ASN A 95 30.03 -16.29 -5.97
C ASN A 95 30.22 -17.81 -6.01
N ILE A 96 29.50 -18.49 -6.92
CA ILE A 96 29.73 -19.90 -7.21
C ILE A 96 31.04 -19.97 -8.01
N ILE A 97 32.16 -20.15 -7.30
CA ILE A 97 33.43 -20.54 -7.92
C ILE A 97 33.26 -22.00 -8.36
N HIS A 98 32.96 -22.23 -9.63
CA HIS A 98 33.06 -23.56 -10.23
C HIS A 98 34.55 -23.94 -10.30
N SER A 99 35.00 -24.78 -9.37
CA SER A 99 36.31 -25.42 -9.46
C SER A 99 36.29 -26.41 -10.63
N ARG A 100 36.96 -26.07 -11.73
CA ARG A 100 37.22 -27.01 -12.84
C ARG A 100 38.19 -28.09 -12.34
N LYS A 101 37.65 -29.20 -11.81
CA LYS A 101 38.41 -30.43 -11.55
C LYS A 101 37.71 -31.68 -12.06
N ASP A 102 37.03 -31.64 -13.21
CA ASP A 102 36.49 -32.84 -13.86
C ASP A 102 36.62 -32.75 -15.39
N ALA A 103 37.85 -32.66 -15.89
CA ALA A 103 38.12 -32.68 -17.34
C ALA A 103 39.21 -33.69 -17.74
N ASN A 104 39.44 -34.73 -16.93
CA ASN A 104 40.37 -35.80 -17.27
C ASN A 104 39.93 -37.15 -16.69
N LEU A 105 38.76 -37.63 -17.11
CA LEU A 105 38.47 -39.06 -17.04
C LEU A 105 37.37 -39.47 -18.02
N GLN A 106 37.58 -39.30 -19.32
CA GLN A 106 36.94 -40.13 -20.35
C GLN A 106 37.89 -40.22 -21.57
N ARG A 107 39.04 -40.88 -21.36
CA ARG A 107 39.74 -41.63 -22.41
C ARG A 107 39.69 -43.10 -21.98
N LYS A 108 38.74 -43.85 -22.51
CA LYS A 108 38.85 -45.27 -22.84
C LYS A 108 37.85 -45.58 -23.95
#